data_AF-A0A970DA44-F1
#
_entry.id   AF-A0A970DA44-F1
#
_cell.length_a   1.000
_cell.length_b   1.000
_cell.length_c   1.000
_cell.angle_alpha   90.00
_cell.angle_beta   90.00
_cell.angle_gamma   90.00
#
_symmetry.space_group_name_H-M   'P 1'
#
loop_
_entity.id
_entity.type
_entity.pdbx_description
1 polymer ?
#
loop_
_entity_poly.entity_id
_entity_poly.type
_entity_poly.pdbx_seq_one_letter_code
_entity_poly.pdbx_strand_id
1 'polypeptide(L)'
;FCRGESAICNCSPISCIPMIANREIGGYRLKVLLPGRYVARRREGLCRGCGECLSLAVCPFEARKLVETENGAYAEIKSVDRCYGCGKCAEHCSQQAVEMVLRSVN
;
A
#
# COMPACT_ATOMS: atom_id res chain seq x y z
N PHE A 1 -10.51 -20.54 -13.54
CA PHE A 1 -9.83 -19.67 -12.56
C PHE A 1 -9.79 -18.25 -13.12
N CYS A 2 -10.43 -17.28 -12.45
CA CYS A 2 -10.41 -15.88 -12.87
C CYS A 2 -8.96 -15.37 -12.78
N ARG A 3 -8.35 -15.02 -13.92
CA ARG A 3 -6.97 -14.51 -13.96
C ARG A 3 -6.87 -13.00 -13.68
N GLY A 4 -8.00 -12.33 -13.40
CA GLY A 4 -8.06 -10.94 -12.95
C GLY A 4 -7.43 -9.94 -13.92
N GLU A 5 -7.53 -10.20 -15.23
CA GLU A 5 -6.68 -9.55 -16.24
C GLU A 5 -7.14 -8.12 -16.61
N SER A 6 -8.34 -7.70 -16.20
CA SER A 6 -8.92 -6.43 -16.67
C SER A 6 -9.92 -5.82 -15.68
N ALA A 7 -9.50 -5.64 -14.43
CA ALA A 7 -10.18 -4.72 -13.51
C ALA A 7 -9.41 -3.40 -13.43
N ILE A 8 -9.93 -2.34 -14.06
CA ILE A 8 -9.43 -0.97 -13.86
C ILE A 8 -10.10 -0.44 -12.59
N CYS A 9 -9.42 -0.55 -11.45
CA CYS A 9 -9.91 0.06 -10.20
C CYS A 9 -9.46 1.51 -10.10
N ASN A 10 -10.38 2.46 -10.30
CA ASN A 10 -10.16 3.85 -9.87
C ASN A 10 -10.40 4.00 -8.35
N CYS A 11 -9.73 3.15 -7.57
CA CYS A 11 -9.97 2.89 -6.16
C CYS A 11 -10.13 4.20 -5.36
N SER A 12 -11.38 4.52 -4.98
CA SER A 12 -11.73 5.65 -4.12
C SER A 12 -12.04 5.13 -2.72
N PRO A 13 -11.32 5.60 -1.67
CA PRO A 13 -11.51 5.13 -0.29
C PRO A 13 -12.86 5.52 0.32
N ILE A 14 -13.64 6.38 -0.34
CA ILE A 14 -14.92 6.91 0.16
C ILE A 14 -16.14 6.45 -0.64
N SER A 15 -15.98 5.86 -1.83
CA SER A 15 -17.10 5.40 -2.65
C SER A 15 -17.01 3.95 -3.11
N CYS A 16 -15.84 3.32 -3.06
CA CYS A 16 -15.70 1.92 -3.44
C CYS A 16 -16.26 1.02 -2.32
N ILE A 17 -17.49 0.51 -2.50
CA ILE A 17 -18.16 -0.36 -1.53
C ILE A 17 -17.28 -1.56 -1.11
N PRO A 18 -16.61 -2.29 -2.03
CA PRO A 18 -15.68 -3.34 -1.63
C PRO A 18 -14.54 -2.87 -0.71
N MET A 19 -13.98 -1.67 -0.95
CA MET A 19 -12.93 -1.12 -0.09
C MET A 19 -13.45 -0.71 1.29
N ILE A 20 -14.60 -0.01 1.32
CA ILE A 20 -15.25 0.41 2.56
C ILE A 20 -15.62 -0.82 3.39
N ALA A 21 -16.29 -1.81 2.79
CA ALA A 21 -16.63 -3.05 3.49
C ALA A 21 -15.39 -3.79 3.97
N ASN A 22 -14.34 -3.90 3.14
CA ASN A 22 -13.11 -4.55 3.55
C ASN A 22 -12.45 -3.84 4.74
N ARG A 23 -12.40 -2.50 4.76
CA ARG A 23 -11.84 -1.69 5.84
C ARG A 23 -12.70 -1.72 7.10
N GLU A 24 -13.95 -1.28 7.00
CA GLU A 24 -14.85 -1.00 8.13
C GLU A 24 -15.44 -2.27 8.75
N ILE A 25 -15.80 -3.27 7.93
CA ILE A 25 -16.49 -4.48 8.42
C ILE A 25 -15.49 -5.58 8.73
N GLY A 26 -14.53 -5.85 7.84
CA GLY A 26 -13.59 -6.96 8.04
C GLY A 26 -12.18 -6.59 8.43
N GLY A 27 -11.87 -5.32 8.72
CA GLY A 27 -10.52 -4.93 9.16
C GLY A 27 -9.41 -5.34 8.18
N TYR A 28 -9.71 -5.28 6.89
CA TYR A 28 -8.87 -5.71 5.75
C TYR A 28 -8.68 -7.23 5.60
N ARG A 29 -9.61 -8.03 6.14
CA ARG A 29 -9.60 -9.49 6.05
C ARG A 29 -10.69 -10.05 5.12
N LEU A 30 -11.58 -9.19 4.60
CA LEU A 30 -12.56 -9.64 3.59
C LEU A 30 -11.81 -9.86 2.28
N LYS A 31 -11.84 -11.09 1.77
CA LYS A 31 -11.23 -11.46 0.48
C LYS A 31 -12.05 -10.96 -0.74
N VAL A 32 -12.62 -9.75 -0.63
CA VAL A 32 -13.41 -9.07 -1.67
C VAL A 32 -12.54 -8.29 -2.65
N LEU A 33 -11.29 -8.03 -2.27
CA LEU A 33 -10.26 -7.45 -3.13
C LEU A 33 -9.08 -8.42 -3.19
N LEU A 34 -8.62 -8.73 -4.40
CA LEU A 34 -7.41 -9.53 -4.59
C LEU A 34 -6.20 -8.60 -4.67
N PRO A 35 -5.12 -8.89 -3.93
CA PRO A 35 -3.94 -8.04 -3.97
C PRO A 35 -3.13 -8.30 -5.25
N GLY A 36 -2.53 -7.24 -5.81
CA GLY A 36 -1.74 -7.32 -7.05
C GLY A 36 -0.43 -8.10 -6.90
N ARG A 37 0.25 -8.36 -8.02
CA ARG A 37 1.51 -9.15 -8.05
C ARG A 37 2.72 -8.45 -7.43
N TYR A 38 2.63 -7.14 -7.20
CA TYR A 38 3.73 -6.33 -6.68
C TYR A 38 3.40 -5.81 -5.28
N VAL A 39 4.44 -5.56 -4.48
CA VAL A 39 4.37 -4.97 -3.15
C VAL A 39 5.31 -3.77 -3.07
N ALA A 40 4.90 -2.73 -2.33
CA ALA A 40 5.74 -1.57 -2.13
C ALA A 40 6.88 -1.89 -1.15
N ARG A 41 8.12 -1.58 -1.53
CA ARG A 41 9.33 -1.70 -0.69
C ARG A 41 9.97 -0.33 -0.54
N ARG A 42 10.48 -0.03 0.66
CA ARG A 42 11.30 1.17 0.90
C ARG A 42 12.70 0.93 0.36
N ARG A 43 13.27 1.91 -0.35
CA ARG A 43 14.70 1.98 -0.65
C ARG A 43 15.45 2.54 0.55
N GLU A 44 16.44 1.79 1.02
CA GLU A 44 17.24 2.18 2.18
C GLU A 44 18.00 3.47 1.90
N GLY A 45 18.17 4.31 2.93
CA GLY A 45 18.87 5.59 2.84
C GLY A 45 18.12 6.72 2.13
N LEU A 46 17.04 6.46 1.38
CA LEU A 46 16.35 7.51 0.61
C LEU A 46 15.15 8.14 1.35
N CYS A 47 14.49 7.40 2.24
CA CYS A 47 13.29 7.87 2.93
C CYS A 47 13.65 8.75 4.13
N ARG A 48 13.13 9.99 4.16
CA ARG A 48 13.26 10.93 5.30
C ARG A 48 12.15 10.84 6.33
N GLY A 49 11.19 9.94 6.16
CA GLY A 49 10.08 9.77 7.09
C GLY A 49 9.04 10.91 7.07
N CYS A 50 8.78 11.56 5.93
CA CYS A 50 7.78 12.65 5.86
C CYS A 50 6.32 12.23 6.09
N GLY A 51 6.01 10.93 6.04
CA GLY A 51 4.67 10.42 6.32
C GLY A 51 3.61 10.62 5.21
N GLU A 52 3.89 11.36 4.14
CA GLU A 52 2.90 11.65 3.07
C GLU A 52 2.24 10.39 2.49
N CYS A 53 3.02 9.31 2.34
CA CYS A 53 2.54 8.03 1.84
C CYS A 53 1.59 7.26 2.78
N LEU A 54 1.39 7.72 4.01
CA LEU A 54 0.41 7.15 4.97
C LEU A 54 -0.99 7.73 4.76
N SER A 55 -1.14 8.87 4.07
CA SER A 55 -2.44 9.50 3.86
C SER A 55 -3.41 8.58 3.10
N LEU A 56 -4.70 8.64 3.42
CA LEU A 56 -5.73 7.82 2.76
C LEU A 56 -5.84 8.09 1.25
N ALA A 57 -5.49 9.30 0.80
CA ALA A 57 -5.45 9.66 -0.61
C ALA A 57 -4.35 8.89 -1.37
N VAL A 58 -3.21 8.62 -0.71
CA VAL A 58 -2.07 7.91 -1.32
C VAL A 58 -2.16 6.41 -1.06
N CYS A 59 -2.42 5.99 0.18
CA CYS A 59 -2.56 4.59 0.57
C CYS A 59 -3.95 4.34 1.21
N PRO A 60 -4.99 4.06 0.41
CA PRO A 60 -6.34 3.84 0.94
C PRO A 60 -6.49 2.51 1.70
N PHE A 61 -5.42 1.70 1.74
CA PHE A 61 -5.33 0.45 2.49
C PHE A 61 -4.60 0.58 3.82
N GLU A 62 -4.13 1.80 4.15
CA GLU A 62 -3.37 2.11 5.37
C GLU A 62 -2.22 1.14 5.60
N ALA A 63 -1.60 0.71 4.49
CA ALA A 63 -0.65 -0.39 4.45
C ALA A 63 0.73 -0.01 4.96
N ARG A 64 1.00 1.27 5.20
CA ARG A 64 2.29 1.81 5.62
C ARG A 64 2.22 2.35 7.04
N LYS A 65 3.36 2.34 7.73
CA LYS A 65 3.57 2.94 9.05
C LYS A 65 4.86 3.75 9.03
N LEU A 66 4.94 4.75 9.90
CA LEU A 66 6.19 5.43 10.19
C LEU A 66 6.93 4.63 11.26
N VAL A 67 8.25 4.56 11.11
CA VAL A 67 9.16 3.92 12.06
C VAL A 67 10.19 4.97 12.44
N GLU A 68 10.28 5.23 13.73
CA GLU A 68 11.28 6.11 14.31
C GLU A 68 12.49 5.29 14.76
N THR A 69 13.67 5.86 14.57
CA THR A 69 14.95 5.29 14.96
C THR A 69 15.81 6.39 15.56
N GLU A 70 16.91 6.02 16.22
CA GLU A 70 17.89 6.98 16.73
C GLU A 70 18.47 7.89 15.62
N ASN A 71 18.49 7.42 14.37
CA ASN A 71 19.05 8.12 13.21
C ASN A 71 18.00 8.82 12.33
N GLY A 72 16.79 9.01 12.84
CA GLY A 72 15.67 9.64 12.12
C GLY A 72 14.50 8.70 11.90
N ALA A 73 13.68 8.95 10.88
CA ALA A 73 12.45 8.19 10.64
C ALA A 73 12.34 7.73 9.18
N TYR A 74 11.61 6.63 8.97
CA TYR A 74 11.25 6.15 7.63
C TYR A 74 9.87 5.53 7.59
N ALA A 75 9.28 5.43 6.40
CA ALA A 75 8.01 4.74 6.20
C ALA A 75 8.20 3.37 5.56
N GLU A 76 7.62 2.33 6.14
CA GLU A 76 7.62 0.96 5.62
C GLU A 76 6.22 0.35 5.58
N ILE A 77 6.06 -0.80 4.91
CA ILE A 77 4.79 -1.53 4.93
C ILE A 77 4.57 -2.22 6.28
N LYS A 78 3.34 -2.24 6.77
CA LYS A 78 2.94 -2.93 8.00
C LYS A 78 3.04 -4.46 7.84
N SER A 79 2.60 -4.97 6.70
CA SER A 79 2.77 -6.36 6.28
C SER A 79 2.59 -6.48 4.77
N VAL A 80 3.06 -7.59 4.18
CA VAL A 80 2.92 -7.89 2.75
C VAL A 80 1.44 -8.01 2.35
N ASP A 81 0.61 -8.58 3.23
CA ASP A 81 -0.83 -8.80 3.00
C ASP A 81 -1.64 -7.51 3.01
N ARG A 82 -1.16 -6.47 3.69
CA ARG A 82 -1.85 -5.18 3.76
C ARG A 82 -1.65 -4.32 2.50
N CYS A 83 -0.60 -4.56 1.74
CA CYS A 83 -0.33 -3.81 0.52
C CYS A 83 -1.04 -4.46 -0.67
N TYR A 84 -1.95 -3.76 -1.33
CA TYR A 84 -2.65 -4.30 -2.51
C TYR A 84 -1.90 -4.10 -3.83
N GLY A 85 -0.72 -3.48 -3.81
CA GLY A 85 0.15 -3.35 -4.99
C GLY A 85 -0.24 -2.26 -5.97
N CYS A 86 -0.97 -1.21 -5.56
CA CYS A 86 -1.47 -0.16 -6.46
C CYS A 86 -0.43 0.84 -6.97
N GLY A 87 0.79 0.86 -6.45
CA GLY A 87 1.86 1.74 -6.93
C GLY A 87 1.78 3.22 -6.52
N LYS A 88 0.62 3.73 -6.07
CA LYS A 88 0.43 5.16 -5.74
C LYS A 88 1.47 5.75 -4.78
N CYS A 89 1.93 4.99 -3.78
CA CYS A 89 2.96 5.47 -2.86
C CYS A 89 4.36 5.60 -3.50
N ALA A 90 4.65 4.83 -4.55
CA ALA A 90 5.88 4.97 -5.33
C ALA A 90 5.81 6.21 -6.23
N GLU A 91 4.67 6.41 -6.89
CA GLU A 91 4.41 7.59 -7.74
C GLU A 91 4.42 8.90 -6.94
N HIS A 92 3.81 8.91 -5.75
CA HIS A 92 3.69 10.10 -4.91
C HIS A 92 5.00 10.49 -4.20
N CYS A 93 5.94 9.54 -4.04
CA CYS A 93 7.14 9.80 -3.24
C CYS A 93 8.13 10.68 -4.02
N SER A 94 8.19 11.96 -3.67
CA SER A 94 9.14 12.94 -4.23
C SER A 94 10.62 12.53 -4.05
N GLN A 95 10.93 11.73 -3.03
CA GLN A 95 12.28 11.22 -2.78
C GLN A 95 12.63 9.96 -3.58
N GLN A 96 11.66 9.41 -4.34
CA GLN A 96 11.79 8.12 -5.03
C GLN A 96 12.24 6.98 -4.08
N ALA A 97 11.88 7.09 -2.80
CA ALA A 97 12.29 6.17 -1.74
C ALA A 97 11.42 4.91 -1.65
N VAL A 98 10.48 4.74 -2.59
CA VAL A 98 9.56 3.61 -2.63
C VAL A 98 9.62 2.99 -4.03
N GLU A 99 9.76 1.69 -4.07
CA GLU A 99 9.75 0.90 -5.31
C GLU A 99 8.73 -0.22 -5.23
N MET A 100 8.27 -0.69 -6.38
CA MET A 100 7.37 -1.84 -6.48
C MET A 100 8.18 -3.07 -6.85
N VAL A 101 8.20 -4.07 -5.97
CA VAL A 101 8.91 -5.34 -6.18
C VAL A 101 7.91 -6.48 -6.30
N LEU A 102 8.30 -7.57 -6.96
CA LEU A 102 7.46 -8.76 -7.01
C LEU A 102 7.13 -9.20 -5.60
N ARG A 103 5.85 -9.50 -5.35
CA ARG A 103 5.43 -10.11 -4.09
C ARG A 103 6.08 -11.49 -4.02
N SER A 104 7.00 -11.65 -3.08
CA SER A 104 7.54 -12.96 -2.72
C SER A 104 6.37 -13.84 -2.26
N VAL A 105 6.09 -14.90 -3.01
CA VAL A 105 5.27 -16.01 -2.53
C VAL A 105 6.19 -16.82 -1.63
N ASN A 106 5.98 -16.72 -0.31
CA ASN A 106 6.40 -17.77 0.60
C ASN A 106 5.37 -18.91 0.53
#